data_AF-A0A9N9K5H3-F1
#
_entry.id   AF-A0A9N9K5H3-F1
#
_cell.length_a   1.000
_cell.length_b   1.000
_cell.length_c   1.000
_cell.angle_alpha   90.00
_cell.angle_beta   90.00
_cell.angle_gamma   90.00
#
_symmetry.space_group_name_H-M   'P 1'
#
loop_
_entity.id
_entity.type
_entity.pdbx_description
1 polymer ?
#
loop_
_entity_poly.entity_id
_entity_poly.type
_entity_poly.pdbx_seq_one_letter_code
_entity_poly.pdbx_strand_id
1 'polypeptide(L)'
;VLYALGGTALQPLTFIWNRKCPHCSVTLLICELIEFCCNHGKCILSSLPAYSMDMDNILNDRNISTLSRKLNALFSFMTIGVQ
;
A
#
# COMPACT_ATOMS: atom_id res chain seq x y z
N VAL A 1 6.07 -6.46 -9.83
CA VAL A 1 6.81 -7.72 -9.57
C VAL A 1 8.26 -7.34 -9.34
N LEU A 2 8.65 -7.17 -8.07
CA LEU A 2 10.04 -6.87 -7.69
C LEU A 2 10.72 -8.20 -7.38
N TYR A 3 11.70 -8.57 -8.19
CA TYR A 3 12.58 -9.72 -7.95
C TYR A 3 13.71 -9.28 -7.02
N ALA A 4 13.87 -9.94 -5.88
CA ALA A 4 15.08 -9.85 -5.07
C ALA A 4 16.06 -10.94 -5.53
N LEU A 5 17.30 -10.53 -5.77
CA LEU A 5 18.43 -11.37 -6.18
C LEU A 5 18.86 -12.28 -5.02
N GLY A 6 18.87 -13.60 -5.24
CA GLY A 6 19.55 -14.54 -4.35
C GLY A 6 18.80 -15.86 -4.10
N GLY A 7 19.05 -16.86 -4.95
CA GLY A 7 19.30 -18.27 -4.60
C GLY A 7 18.29 -19.09 -3.76
N THR A 8 17.16 -18.54 -3.34
CA THR A 8 16.08 -19.28 -2.69
C THR A 8 14.79 -18.94 -3.42
N ALA A 9 14.06 -19.96 -3.86
CA ALA A 9 12.75 -19.78 -4.46
C ALA A 9 11.84 -19.13 -3.41
N LEU A 10 11.71 -17.81 -3.45
CA LEU A 10 10.76 -17.09 -2.62
C LEU A 10 9.38 -17.59 -3.01
N GLN A 11 8.72 -18.29 -2.09
CA GLN A 11 7.29 -18.56 -2.25
C GLN A 11 6.61 -17.20 -2.48
N PRO A 12 5.70 -17.09 -3.46
CA PRO A 12 4.96 -15.87 -3.65
C PRO A 12 4.25 -15.55 -2.34
N LEU A 13 4.58 -14.41 -1.73
CA LEU A 13 3.87 -13.89 -0.57
C LEU A 13 2.42 -13.69 -0.98
N THR A 14 1.56 -14.62 -0.58
CA THR A 14 0.13 -14.51 -0.83
C THR A 14 -0.46 -13.53 0.16
N PHE A 15 -0.76 -12.33 -0.31
CA PHE A 15 -1.43 -11.29 0.46
C PHE A 15 -2.92 -11.64 0.56
N ILE A 16 -3.31 -12.36 1.62
CA ILE A 16 -4.70 -12.74 1.88
C ILE A 16 -5.27 -11.87 3.01
N TRP A 17 -6.42 -11.26 2.74
CA TRP A 17 -7.22 -10.49 3.70
C TRP A 17 -8.38 -11.35 4.20
N ASN A 18 -8.19 -12.10 5.30
CA ASN A 18 -9.19 -13.09 5.75
C ASN A 18 -9.53 -13.04 7.24
N ARG A 19 -8.91 -12.14 8.01
CA ARG A 19 -9.15 -12.00 9.45
C ARG A 19 -9.67 -10.60 9.73
N LYS A 20 -10.48 -10.45 10.78
CA LYS A 20 -10.90 -9.14 11.30
C LYS A 20 -10.36 -8.93 12.70
N CYS A 21 -9.95 -7.71 13.01
CA CYS A 21 -9.60 -7.35 14.37
C CYS A 21 -10.84 -7.37 15.28
N PRO A 22 -10.81 -8.01 16.46
CA PRO A 22 -11.97 -8.06 17.36
C PRO A 22 -12.33 -6.70 17.98
N HIS A 23 -11.41 -5.73 17.98
CA HIS A 23 -11.63 -4.42 18.61
C HIS A 23 -12.17 -3.38 17.63
N CYS A 24 -11.52 -3.23 16.47
CA CYS A 24 -11.89 -2.21 15.48
C CYS A 24 -12.54 -2.77 14.21
N SER A 25 -12.72 -4.10 14.11
CA SER A 25 -13.31 -4.79 12.95
C SER A 25 -12.59 -4.59 11.61
N VAL A 26 -11.39 -4.00 11.60
CA VAL A 26 -10.59 -3.84 10.37
C VAL A 26 -10.16 -5.20 9.84
N THR A 27 -10.14 -5.35 8.52
CA THR A 27 -9.63 -6.56 7.86
C THR A 27 -8.10 -6.55 7.93
N LEU A 28 -7.52 -7.63 8.44
CA LEU A 28 -6.10 -7.81 8.65
C LEU A 28 -5.51 -8.72 7.57
N LEU A 29 -4.25 -8.48 7.23
CA LEU A 29 -3.48 -9.38 6.39
C LEU A 29 -3.15 -10.68 7.14
N ILE A 30 -2.96 -11.80 6.44
CA ILE A 30 -2.70 -13.13 7.02
C ILE A 30 -1.51 -13.18 8.00
N CYS A 31 -0.49 -12.35 7.80
CA CYS A 31 0.68 -12.26 8.68
C CYS A 31 0.67 -11.02 9.60
N GLU A 32 -0.39 -10.22 9.56
CA GLU A 32 -0.49 -9.01 10.38
C GLU A 32 -0.88 -9.37 11.82
N LEU A 33 -0.24 -8.71 12.79
CA LEU A 33 -0.57 -8.84 14.20
C LEU A 33 -1.81 -8.01 14.52
N ILE A 34 -2.70 -8.58 15.35
CA ILE A 34 -3.96 -7.94 15.75
C ILE A 34 -3.72 -6.58 16.44
N GLU A 35 -2.59 -6.45 17.12
CA GLU A 35 -2.19 -5.28 17.89
C GLU A 35 -1.87 -4.07 17.02
N PHE A 36 -1.45 -4.30 15.77
CA PHE A 36 -0.91 -3.26 14.90
C PHE A 36 -1.95 -2.20 14.54
N CYS A 37 -3.20 -2.62 14.31
CA CYS A 37 -4.24 -1.71 13.83
C CYS A 37 -4.79 -0.77 14.92
N CYS A 38 -5.01 -1.24 16.14
CA CYS A 38 -5.77 -0.48 17.15
C CYS A 38 -5.11 -0.45 18.53
N ASN A 39 -3.90 -1.01 18.66
CA ASN A 39 -3.21 -1.15 19.93
C ASN A 39 -4.12 -1.76 21.01
N HIS A 40 -4.69 -2.94 20.73
CA HIS A 40 -5.67 -3.63 21.60
C HIS A 40 -6.92 -2.79 21.94
N GLY A 41 -7.41 -2.02 20.97
CA GLY A 41 -8.59 -1.17 21.14
C GLY A 41 -8.34 0.14 21.88
N LYS A 42 -7.08 0.47 22.21
CA LYS A 42 -6.72 1.78 22.79
C LYS A 42 -6.90 2.93 21.80
N CYS A 43 -6.73 2.65 20.51
CA CYS A 43 -6.91 3.61 19.44
C CYS A 43 -7.93 3.05 18.45
N ILE A 44 -9.05 3.76 18.23
CA ILE A 44 -9.98 3.42 17.16
C ILE A 44 -9.45 4.06 15.89
N LEU A 45 -9.03 3.22 14.94
CA LEU A 45 -8.79 3.67 13.57
C LEU A 45 -10.12 4.15 12.99
N SER A 46 -10.21 5.44 12.69
CA SER A 46 -11.26 5.96 11.84
C SER A 46 -11.15 5.32 10.46
N SER A 47 -12.29 4.94 9.88
CA SER A 47 -12.34 4.49 8.49
C SER A 47 -11.67 5.54 7.61
N LEU A 48 -10.84 5.09 6.66
CA LEU A 48 -10.39 6.00 5.63
C LEU A 48 -11.62 6.56 4.89
N PRO A 49 -11.57 7.84 4.47
CA PRO A 49 -12.58 8.37 3.58
C PRO A 49 -12.64 7.49 2.32
N ALA A 50 -13.85 7.34 1.77
CA ALA A 50 -14.00 6.65 0.50
C ALA A 50 -13.10 7.31 -0.55
N TYR A 51 -12.44 6.49 -1.36
CA TYR A 51 -11.66 7.00 -2.49
C TYR A 51 -12.58 7.85 -3.38
N SER A 52 -12.07 8.97 -3.88
CA SER A 52 -12.80 9.71 -4.92
C SER A 52 -12.92 8.83 -6.16
N MET A 53 -14.00 8.98 -6.92
CA MET A 53 -14.29 8.13 -8.08
C MET A 53 -13.14 8.11 -9.12
N ASP A 54 -12.33 9.17 -9.15
CA ASP A 54 -11.16 9.29 -10.02
C ASP A 54 -9.97 8.44 -9.58
N MET A 55 -9.86 8.11 -8.28
CA MET A 55 -8.76 7.30 -7.77
C MET A 55 -8.82 5.86 -8.26
N ASP A 56 -10.01 5.30 -8.48
CA ASP A 56 -10.16 3.96 -9.04
C ASP A 56 -9.60 3.87 -10.45
N ASN A 57 -9.77 4.93 -11.27
CA ASN A 57 -9.21 4.97 -12.62
C ASN A 57 -7.68 4.98 -12.58
N ILE A 58 -7.10 5.72 -11.64
CA ILE A 58 -5.66 5.82 -11.47
C ILE A 58 -5.10 4.48 -10.95
N LEU A 59 -5.67 3.93 -9.89
CA LEU A 59 -5.21 2.69 -9.25
C LEU A 59 -5.27 1.47 -10.18
N ASN A 60 -6.21 1.46 -11.13
CA ASN A 60 -6.36 0.38 -12.11
C ASN A 60 -5.65 0.63 -13.44
N ASP A 61 -4.95 1.77 -13.62
CA ASP A 61 -4.20 2.03 -14.84
C ASP A 61 -2.98 1.10 -14.92
N ARG A 62 -2.94 0.27 -15.98
CA ARG A 62 -1.83 -0.66 -16.26
C ARG A 62 -0.47 0.05 -16.41
N ASN A 63 -0.49 1.34 -16.74
CA ASN A 63 0.70 2.15 -16.94
C ASN A 63 1.10 2.98 -15.73
N ILE A 64 0.38 2.88 -14.59
CA ILE A 64 0.63 3.72 -13.40
C ILE A 64 2.10 3.71 -12.96
N SER A 65 2.75 2.54 -13.01
CA SER A 65 4.16 2.42 -12.63
C SER A 65 5.09 3.25 -13.54
N THR A 66 4.82 3.26 -14.84
CA THR A 66 5.60 4.04 -15.81
C THR A 66 5.30 5.53 -15.69
N LEU A 67 4.04 5.91 -15.54
CA LEU A 67 3.63 7.31 -15.35
C LEU A 67 4.20 7.89 -14.05
N SER A 68 4.15 7.13 -12.95
CA SER A 68 4.72 7.52 -11.67
C SER A 68 6.23 7.75 -11.75
N ARG A 69 6.98 6.86 -12.41
CA ARG A 69 8.43 7.08 -12.63
C ARG A 69 8.73 8.35 -13.41
N LYS A 70 7.95 8.63 -14.46
CA LYS A 70 8.11 9.87 -15.25
C LYS A 70 7.82 11.11 -14.40
N LEU A 71 6.75 11.07 -13.62
CA LEU A 71 6.38 12.18 -12.73
C LEU A 71 7.45 12.43 -11.68
N ASN A 72 7.98 11.37 -11.06
CA ASN A 72 9.07 11.48 -10.10
C ASN A 72 10.34 12.04 -10.75
N ALA A 73 10.69 11.58 -11.96
CA ALA A 73 11.84 12.11 -12.69
C ALA A 73 11.68 13.61 -13.01
N LEU A 74 10.48 14.02 -13.45
CA LEU A 74 10.16 15.42 -13.70
C LEU A 74 10.27 16.26 -12.42
N PHE A 75 9.70 15.78 -11.32
CA PHE A 75 9.78 16.46 -10.03
C PHE A 75 11.24 16.63 -9.58
N SER A 76 12.03 15.56 -9.64
CA SER A 76 13.47 15.61 -9.32
C SER A 76 14.24 16.60 -10.19
N PHE A 77 13.94 16.66 -11.49
CA PHE A 77 14.55 17.65 -12.40
C PHE A 77 14.19 19.08 -11.99
N MET A 78 12.91 19.35 -11.71
CA MET A 78 12.44 20.67 -11.31
C MET A 78 13.06 21.12 -9.99
N THR A 79 13.23 20.20 -9.02
CA THR A 79 13.89 20.53 -7.74
C THR A 79 15.37 20.91 -7.87
N ILE A 80 16.05 20.49 -8.95
CA ILE A 80 17.45 20.87 -9.21
C ILE A 80 17.54 22.28 -9.81
N GLY A 81 16.51 22.72 -10.55
CA GLY A 81 16.48 24.04 -11.20
C GLY A 81 16.01 25.20 -10.32
N VAL A 82 15.53 24.93 -9.11
CA VAL A 82 15.08 25.94 -8.13
C VAL A 82 16.13 26.07 -7.01
N GLN A 83 17.38 26.34 -7.40
CA GLN A 83 18.48 26.70 -6.50
C GLN A 83 18.99 28.10 -6.81
#